data_AF-S3X7I2-F1
#
_entry.id   AF-S3X7I2-F1
#
_cell.length_a   1.000
_cell.length_b   1.000
_cell.length_c   1.000
_cell.angle_alpha   90.00
_cell.angle_beta   90.00
_cell.angle_gamma   90.00
#
_symmetry.space_group_name_H-M   'P 1'
#
loop_
_entity.id
_entity.type
_entity.pdbx_description
1 polymer ?
#
loop_
_entity_poly.entity_id
_entity_poly.type
_entity_poly.pdbx_seq_one_letter_code
_entity_poly.pdbx_strand_id
1 'polypeptide(L)'
;MTLYEDPHEVVKIDVEANWVTSVTVYPHWATHYDALALTKQLNSLLHEAANAPTPEQIPSEEEPPASQEPMTLERFTQFWAEFNAYQELLDKRFKKALAGELPPHPEADVEESDSQRHVGAAWVYGKFESMGFDPEWAQNTTAQRFSETLTDVLSRHPLIPKPVKDPEWDKIQAHKANMQAIQAGK
;
A
#
# COMPACT_ATOMS: atom_id res chain seq x y z
N MET A 1 -3.35 16.03 0.53
CA MET A 1 -3.68 15.71 -0.87
C MET A 1 -2.40 15.67 -1.67
N THR A 2 -2.17 14.58 -2.41
CA THR A 2 -1.01 14.36 -3.27
C THR A 2 -1.51 14.11 -4.69
N LEU A 3 -0.91 14.80 -5.67
CA LEU A 3 -1.25 14.68 -7.09
C LEU A 3 -0.27 13.74 -7.77
N TYR A 4 -0.79 12.79 -8.53
CA TYR A 4 -0.05 11.92 -9.44
C TYR A 4 -0.49 12.22 -10.87
N GLU A 5 0.47 12.50 -11.74
CA GLU A 5 0.23 12.91 -13.11
C GLU A 5 1.11 12.10 -14.06
N ASP A 6 0.57 11.73 -15.22
CA ASP A 6 1.35 11.05 -16.23
C ASP A 6 2.26 12.02 -17.02
N PRO A 7 3.31 11.54 -17.69
CA PRO A 7 4.25 12.40 -18.43
C PRO A 7 3.65 13.20 -19.59
N HIS A 8 2.47 12.81 -20.09
CA HIS A 8 1.77 13.51 -21.17
C HIS A 8 0.65 14.42 -20.66
N GLU A 9 0.49 14.56 -19.34
CA GLU A 9 -0.52 15.43 -18.71
C GLU A 9 -1.97 15.13 -19.14
N VAL A 10 -2.23 13.88 -19.52
CA VAL A 10 -3.55 13.40 -19.97
C VAL A 10 -4.32 12.67 -18.86
N VAL A 11 -3.66 12.32 -17.77
CA VAL A 11 -4.23 11.66 -16.59
C VAL A 11 -3.70 12.34 -15.33
N LYS A 12 -4.62 12.69 -14.43
CA LYS A 12 -4.34 13.17 -13.07
C LYS A 12 -5.11 12.35 -12.06
N ILE A 13 -4.46 11.99 -10.97
CA ILE A 13 -5.05 11.26 -9.84
C ILE A 13 -4.74 12.04 -8.57
N ASP A 14 -5.80 12.50 -7.90
CA ASP A 14 -5.69 13.12 -6.58
C ASP A 14 -5.93 12.06 -5.51
N VAL A 15 -4.98 11.98 -4.56
CA VAL A 15 -5.05 11.03 -3.44
C VAL A 15 -4.96 11.77 -2.11
N GLU A 16 -5.86 11.44 -1.19
CA GLU A 16 -5.89 11.96 0.17
C GLU A 16 -6.02 10.82 1.18
N ALA A 17 -5.06 10.70 2.10
CA ALA A 17 -5.06 9.69 3.16
C ALA A 17 -5.30 8.25 2.64
N ASN A 18 -4.65 7.88 1.53
CA ASN A 18 -4.79 6.63 0.78
C ASN A 18 -6.11 6.47 -0.01
N TRP A 19 -6.97 7.49 -0.07
CA TRP A 19 -8.20 7.46 -0.88
C TRP A 19 -8.00 8.21 -2.18
N VAL A 20 -8.43 7.61 -3.29
CA VAL A 20 -8.56 8.35 -4.55
C VAL A 20 -9.76 9.28 -4.42
N THR A 21 -9.52 10.59 -4.48
CA THR A 21 -10.56 11.61 -4.39
C THR A 21 -11.03 12.09 -5.75
N SER A 22 -10.17 12.01 -6.77
CA SER A 22 -10.46 12.41 -8.13
C SER A 22 -9.54 11.70 -9.12
N VAL A 23 -10.09 11.29 -10.26
CA VAL A 23 -9.34 10.90 -11.45
C VAL A 23 -9.82 11.77 -12.60
N THR A 24 -8.91 12.49 -13.23
CA THR A 24 -9.17 13.31 -14.41
C THR A 24 -8.44 12.72 -15.60
N VAL A 25 -9.20 12.34 -16.62
CA VAL A 25 -8.70 11.97 -17.95
C VAL A 25 -9.02 13.12 -18.90
N TYR A 26 -8.02 13.63 -19.61
CA TYR A 26 -8.20 14.73 -20.56
C TYR A 26 -8.54 14.22 -21.96
N PRO A 27 -9.31 14.98 -22.77
CA PRO A 27 -9.80 14.53 -24.08
C PRO A 27 -8.74 14.08 -25.09
N HIS A 28 -7.51 14.54 -24.94
CA HIS A 28 -6.41 14.24 -25.87
C HIS A 28 -5.62 12.99 -25.48
N TRP A 29 -6.06 12.22 -24.48
CA TRP A 29 -5.41 10.97 -24.08
C TRP A 29 -5.19 9.99 -25.25
N ALA A 30 -6.17 9.89 -26.16
CA ALA A 30 -6.13 8.98 -27.30
C ALA A 30 -5.09 9.36 -28.36
N THR A 31 -4.53 10.57 -28.30
CA THR A 31 -3.39 10.98 -29.15
C THR A 31 -2.06 10.40 -28.65
N HIS A 32 -1.97 10.08 -27.35
CA HIS A 32 -0.74 9.63 -26.70
C HIS A 32 -0.77 8.14 -26.35
N TYR A 33 -1.95 7.60 -26.06
CA TYR A 33 -2.13 6.23 -25.61
C TYR A 33 -3.23 5.51 -26.39
N ASP A 34 -3.02 4.22 -26.66
CA ASP A 34 -4.13 3.30 -26.85
C ASP A 34 -4.75 2.93 -25.48
N ALA A 35 -5.91 2.28 -25.49
CA ALA A 35 -6.62 1.91 -24.26
C ALA A 35 -5.80 1.03 -23.31
N LEU A 36 -4.99 0.11 -23.85
CA LEU A 36 -4.18 -0.80 -23.04
C LEU A 36 -3.00 -0.04 -22.41
N ALA A 37 -2.34 0.84 -23.18
CA ALA A 37 -1.27 1.69 -22.70
C ALA A 37 -1.76 2.65 -21.62
N LEU A 38 -2.95 3.25 -21.81
CA LEU A 38 -3.57 4.10 -20.81
C LEU A 38 -3.90 3.31 -19.54
N THR A 39 -4.44 2.10 -19.66
CA THR A 39 -4.70 1.20 -18.51
C THR A 39 -3.42 0.93 -17.73
N LYS A 40 -2.31 0.62 -18.42
CA LYS A 40 -1.01 0.40 -17.78
C LYS A 40 -0.51 1.65 -17.06
N GLN A 41 -0.66 2.82 -17.69
CA GLN A 41 -0.24 4.08 -17.10
C GLN A 41 -1.03 4.41 -15.84
N LEU A 42 -2.35 4.24 -15.85
CA LEU A 42 -3.21 4.40 -14.68
C LEU A 42 -2.81 3.46 -13.54
N ASN A 43 -2.60 2.17 -13.83
CA ASN A 43 -2.12 1.22 -12.83
C ASN A 43 -0.75 1.62 -12.27
N SER A 44 0.16 2.12 -13.11
CA SER A 44 1.47 2.60 -12.65
C SER A 44 1.33 3.76 -11.66
N LEU A 45 0.50 4.77 -11.97
CA LEU A 45 0.27 5.91 -11.09
C LEU A 45 -0.42 5.50 -9.77
N LEU A 46 -1.40 4.59 -9.84
CA LEU A 46 -2.09 4.08 -8.66
C LEU A 46 -1.17 3.23 -7.77
N HIS A 47 -0.28 2.42 -8.36
CA HIS A 47 0.74 1.71 -7.60
C HIS A 47 1.79 2.65 -7.00
N GLU A 48 2.17 3.71 -7.71
CA GLU A 48 3.03 4.75 -7.14
C GLU A 48 2.36 5.40 -5.92
N ALA A 49 1.08 5.75 -6.04
CA ALA A 49 0.29 6.28 -4.93
C ALA A 49 0.14 5.29 -3.78
N ALA A 50 -0.09 4.00 -4.07
CA ALA A 50 -0.23 2.94 -3.07
C ALA A 50 1.09 2.51 -2.42
N ASN A 51 2.24 2.97 -2.92
CA ASN A 51 3.56 2.68 -2.36
C ASN A 51 4.28 3.94 -1.87
N ALA A 52 3.66 5.12 -1.99
CA ALA A 52 4.24 6.34 -1.49
C ALA A 52 4.39 6.24 0.04
N PRO A 53 5.56 6.59 0.60
CA PRO A 53 5.77 6.53 2.03
C PRO A 53 4.73 7.42 2.73
N THR A 54 3.91 6.81 3.57
CA THR A 54 3.04 7.58 4.47
C THR A 54 3.93 8.32 5.49
N PRO A 55 3.50 9.46 6.04
CA PRO A 55 4.32 10.21 7.02
C PRO A 55 4.80 9.37 8.22
N GLU A 56 4.05 8.30 8.55
CA GLU A 56 4.39 7.32 9.60
C GLU A 56 5.48 6.31 9.18
N GLN A 57 5.75 6.20 7.88
CA GLN A 57 6.72 5.28 7.27
C GLN A 57 7.96 5.98 6.71
N ILE A 58 8.11 7.30 6.90
CA ILE A 58 9.36 7.99 6.57
C ILE A 58 10.46 7.30 7.38
N PRO A 59 11.41 6.61 6.72
CA PRO A 59 12.53 6.03 7.44
C PRO A 59 13.20 7.18 8.18
N SER A 60 13.31 7.05 9.51
CA SER A 60 14.25 7.87 10.27
C SER A 60 15.58 7.80 9.53
N GLU A 61 16.15 8.97 9.22
CA GLU A 61 17.34 9.19 8.38
C GLU A 61 18.27 7.98 8.28
N GLU A 62 18.66 7.64 7.05
CA GLU A 62 19.67 6.62 6.71
C GLU A 62 20.80 6.66 7.75
N GLU A 63 20.73 5.73 8.70
CA GLU A 63 21.63 5.77 9.83
C GLU A 63 23.04 5.41 9.34
N PRO A 64 24.09 6.11 9.82
CA PRO A 64 25.44 5.81 9.41
C PRO A 64 25.74 4.33 9.66
N PRO A 65 26.55 3.69 8.79
CA PRO A 65 26.84 2.26 8.90
C PRO A 65 27.30 1.93 10.32
N ALA A 66 26.68 0.91 10.90
CA ALA A 66 26.99 0.46 12.25
C ALA A 66 28.51 0.27 12.40
N SER A 67 29.09 0.84 13.46
CA SER A 67 30.47 0.57 13.84
C SER A 67 30.61 -0.95 14.03
N GLN A 68 31.50 -1.61 13.29
CA GLN A 68 31.78 -3.04 13.42
C GLN A 68 32.62 -3.33 14.68
N GLU A 69 32.18 -2.80 15.82
CA GLU A 69 32.78 -3.06 17.11
C GLU A 69 32.33 -4.43 17.64
N PRO A 70 33.25 -5.20 18.25
CA PRO A 70 32.90 -6.43 18.95
C PRO A 70 31.79 -6.17 19.97
N MET A 71 30.74 -6.98 19.93
CA MET A 71 29.61 -6.86 20.85
C MET A 71 30.07 -7.09 22.31
N THR A 72 29.71 -6.18 23.20
CA THR A 72 29.99 -6.34 24.63
C THR A 72 29.13 -7.46 25.22
N LEU A 73 29.60 -8.08 26.33
CA LEU A 73 28.82 -9.13 27.02
C LEU A 73 27.45 -8.62 27.50
N GLU A 74 27.36 -7.35 27.88
CA GLU A 74 26.11 -6.71 28.27
C GLU A 74 25.12 -6.62 27.11
N ARG A 75 25.56 -6.08 25.96
CA ARG A 75 24.74 -6.02 24.73
C ARG A 75 24.33 -7.41 24.25
N PHE A 76 25.23 -8.39 24.34
CA PHE A 76 24.92 -9.77 24.02
C PHE A 76 23.80 -10.34 24.90
N THR A 77 23.86 -10.08 26.21
CA THR A 77 22.84 -10.51 27.17
C THR A 77 21.50 -9.83 26.88
N GLN A 78 21.50 -8.53 26.60
CA GLN A 78 20.32 -7.76 26.22
C GLN A 78 19.70 -8.30 24.92
N PHE A 79 20.51 -8.59 23.90
CA PHE A 79 20.06 -9.16 22.64
C PHE A 79 19.30 -10.48 22.88
N TRP A 80 19.87 -11.40 23.68
CA TRP A 80 19.22 -12.67 23.95
C TRP A 80 17.93 -12.54 24.76
N ALA A 81 17.85 -11.55 25.67
CA ALA A 81 16.61 -11.24 26.38
C ALA A 81 15.51 -10.78 25.40
N GLU A 82 15.82 -9.86 24.49
CA GLU A 82 14.91 -9.39 23.44
C GLU A 82 14.51 -10.53 22.48
N PHE A 83 15.47 -11.37 22.09
CA PHE A 83 15.22 -12.53 21.23
C PHE A 83 14.26 -13.54 21.87
N ASN A 84 14.46 -13.88 23.15
CA ASN A 84 13.59 -14.81 23.86
C ASN A 84 12.17 -14.24 24.00
N ALA A 85 12.04 -12.95 24.34
CA ALA A 85 10.74 -12.28 24.41
C ALA A 85 10.02 -12.25 23.05
N TYR A 86 10.76 -11.99 21.97
CA TYR A 86 10.27 -12.05 20.60
C TYR A 86 9.75 -13.45 20.24
N GLN A 87 10.51 -14.51 20.52
CA GLN A 87 10.11 -15.90 20.25
C GLN A 87 8.85 -16.29 21.04
N GLU A 88 8.76 -15.95 22.32
CA GLU A 88 7.57 -16.24 23.12
C GLU A 88 6.30 -15.57 22.58
N LEU A 89 6.41 -14.34 22.09
CA LEU A 89 5.27 -13.62 21.50
C LEU A 89 4.88 -14.21 20.14
N LEU A 90 5.85 -14.60 19.30
CA LEU A 90 5.56 -15.31 18.05
C LEU A 90 4.85 -16.65 18.30
N ASP A 91 5.30 -17.43 19.28
CA ASP A 91 4.68 -18.71 19.64
C ASP A 91 3.24 -18.52 20.12
N LYS A 92 3.00 -17.50 20.97
CA LYS A 92 1.64 -17.15 21.43
C LYS A 92 0.76 -16.74 20.25
N ARG A 93 1.27 -15.90 19.35
CA ARG A 93 0.56 -15.45 18.16
C ARG A 93 0.24 -16.62 17.22
N PHE A 94 1.18 -17.53 17.00
CA PHE A 94 0.98 -18.70 16.14
C PHE A 94 -0.12 -19.62 16.70
N LYS A 95 -0.14 -19.84 18.03
CA LYS A 95 -1.22 -20.59 18.68
C LYS A 95 -2.60 -19.92 18.49
N LYS A 96 -2.67 -18.59 18.64
CA LYS A 96 -3.90 -17.83 18.34
C LYS A 96 -4.32 -17.93 16.87
N ALA A 97 -3.35 -17.90 15.96
CA ALA A 97 -3.61 -18.04 14.52
C ALA A 97 -4.27 -19.39 14.21
N LEU A 98 -3.71 -20.48 14.76
CA LEU A 98 -4.27 -21.83 14.61
C LEU A 98 -5.66 -21.96 15.25
N ALA A 99 -5.91 -21.23 16.34
CA ALA A 99 -7.21 -21.18 16.99
C ALA A 99 -8.22 -20.23 16.30
N GLY A 100 -7.80 -19.49 15.27
CA GLY A 100 -8.64 -18.48 14.61
C GLY A 100 -8.94 -17.25 15.48
N GLU A 101 -8.14 -17.00 16.51
CA GLU A 101 -8.31 -15.93 17.50
C GLU A 101 -7.53 -14.64 17.15
N LEU A 102 -6.81 -14.64 16.02
CA LEU A 102 -6.17 -13.42 15.55
C LEU A 102 -7.21 -12.40 15.07
N PRO A 103 -6.91 -11.09 15.16
CA PRO A 103 -7.68 -10.10 14.46
C PRO A 103 -7.85 -10.53 12.99
N PRO A 104 -9.05 -10.35 12.40
CA PRO A 104 -9.23 -10.65 10.99
C PRO A 104 -8.14 -9.95 10.18
N HIS A 105 -7.51 -10.69 9.27
CA HIS A 105 -6.53 -10.14 8.34
C HIS A 105 -7.19 -9.00 7.55
N PRO A 106 -6.46 -7.94 7.13
CA PRO A 106 -7.09 -6.85 6.42
C PRO A 106 -7.77 -7.40 5.17
N GLU A 107 -9.08 -7.12 5.12
CA GLU A 107 -10.00 -7.11 3.99
C GLU A 107 -9.84 -8.25 2.96
N ALA A 108 -10.90 -9.06 2.81
CA ALA A 108 -10.98 -10.07 1.76
C ALA A 108 -10.71 -9.45 0.38
N ASP A 109 -10.25 -10.26 -0.57
CA ASP A 109 -10.08 -9.82 -1.95
C ASP A 109 -11.41 -9.26 -2.48
N VAL A 110 -11.37 -8.04 -2.99
CA VAL A 110 -12.55 -7.29 -3.44
C VAL A 110 -12.36 -6.92 -4.90
N GLU A 111 -13.38 -7.18 -5.70
CA GLU A 111 -13.49 -6.68 -7.07
C GLU A 111 -14.68 -5.72 -7.14
N GLU A 112 -14.41 -4.47 -7.54
CA GLU A 112 -15.45 -3.48 -7.82
C GLU A 112 -15.56 -3.24 -9.31
N SER A 113 -16.78 -2.95 -9.75
CA SER A 113 -17.03 -2.43 -11.09
C SER A 113 -18.15 -1.40 -11.08
N ASP A 114 -18.20 -0.57 -12.12
CA ASP A 114 -19.39 0.23 -12.37
C ASP A 114 -20.57 -0.68 -12.76
N SER A 115 -21.79 -0.15 -12.67
CA SER A 115 -23.01 -0.92 -12.94
C SER A 115 -23.07 -1.57 -14.34
N GLN A 116 -22.37 -0.98 -15.32
CA GLN A 116 -22.33 -1.46 -16.70
C GLN A 116 -21.06 -2.27 -17.02
N ARG A 117 -20.16 -2.45 -16.05
CA ARG A 117 -18.88 -3.18 -16.16
C ARG A 117 -17.94 -2.63 -17.24
N HIS A 118 -18.00 -1.33 -17.47
CA HIS A 118 -17.06 -0.60 -18.30
C HIS A 118 -15.73 -0.32 -17.59
N VAL A 119 -15.73 -0.21 -16.25
CA VAL A 119 -14.55 0.01 -15.42
C VAL A 119 -14.59 -0.98 -14.26
N GLY A 120 -13.46 -1.61 -13.97
CA GLY A 120 -13.29 -2.47 -12.81
C GLY A 120 -11.95 -2.28 -12.12
N ALA A 121 -11.91 -2.55 -10.83
CA ALA A 121 -10.70 -2.51 -10.01
C ALA A 121 -10.71 -3.64 -8.98
N ALA A 122 -9.52 -4.12 -8.63
CA ALA A 122 -9.31 -5.22 -7.72
C ALA A 122 -8.40 -4.79 -6.57
N TRP A 123 -8.76 -5.22 -5.37
CA TRP A 123 -7.97 -5.11 -4.15
C TRP A 123 -7.68 -6.50 -3.63
N VAL A 124 -6.41 -6.79 -3.36
CA VAL A 124 -5.93 -8.08 -2.86
C VAL A 124 -5.34 -7.84 -1.48
N TYR A 125 -5.81 -8.57 -0.47
CA TYR A 125 -5.50 -8.32 0.95
C TYR A 125 -5.71 -6.85 1.38
N GLY A 126 -6.78 -6.23 0.88
CA GLY A 126 -7.13 -4.82 1.13
C GLY A 126 -6.27 -3.77 0.43
N LYS A 127 -5.23 -4.17 -0.33
CA LYS A 127 -4.38 -3.24 -1.10
C LYS A 127 -4.83 -3.21 -2.55
N PHE A 128 -4.82 -2.02 -3.16
CA PHE A 128 -5.05 -1.89 -4.60
C PHE A 128 -4.04 -2.74 -5.39
N GLU A 129 -4.59 -3.62 -6.24
CA GLU A 129 -3.82 -4.55 -7.07
C GLU A 129 -3.84 -4.14 -8.53
N SER A 130 -5.03 -3.86 -9.09
CA SER A 130 -5.13 -3.46 -10.49
C SER A 130 -6.47 -2.83 -10.82
N MET A 131 -6.52 -2.18 -11.99
CA MET A 131 -7.73 -1.71 -12.62
C MET A 131 -7.71 -1.93 -14.13
N GLY A 132 -8.90 -1.94 -14.73
CA GLY A 132 -9.08 -2.03 -16.17
C GLY A 132 -10.37 -1.33 -16.60
N PHE A 133 -10.47 -1.09 -17.91
CA PHE A 133 -11.68 -0.56 -18.52
C PHE A 133 -11.90 -1.16 -19.92
N ASP A 134 -13.16 -1.15 -20.35
CA ASP A 134 -13.58 -1.53 -21.69
C ASP A 134 -12.99 -0.55 -22.73
N PRO A 135 -12.09 -1.01 -23.62
CA PRO A 135 -11.46 -0.17 -24.63
C PRO A 135 -12.45 0.50 -25.58
N GLU A 136 -13.51 -0.22 -25.98
CA GLU A 136 -14.48 0.31 -26.95
C GLU A 136 -15.31 1.41 -26.31
N TRP A 137 -15.77 1.18 -25.08
CA TRP A 137 -16.46 2.22 -24.32
C TRP A 137 -15.58 3.44 -24.08
N ALA A 138 -14.31 3.25 -23.66
CA ALA A 138 -13.40 4.35 -23.37
C ALA A 138 -13.12 5.23 -24.61
N GLN A 139 -13.05 4.64 -25.81
CA GLN A 139 -12.86 5.37 -27.06
C GLN A 139 -14.11 6.16 -27.50
N ASN A 140 -15.30 5.71 -27.12
CA ASN A 140 -16.56 6.29 -27.57
C ASN A 140 -17.25 7.18 -26.51
N THR A 141 -16.72 7.22 -25.28
CA THR A 141 -17.24 8.03 -24.18
C THR A 141 -16.57 9.40 -24.12
N THR A 142 -17.18 10.34 -23.40
CA THR A 142 -16.54 11.64 -23.14
C THR A 142 -15.49 11.50 -22.05
N ALA A 143 -14.43 12.31 -22.15
CA ALA A 143 -13.38 12.38 -21.13
C ALA A 143 -13.93 12.65 -19.72
N GLN A 144 -14.99 13.48 -19.62
CA GLN A 144 -15.69 13.73 -18.36
C GLN A 144 -16.33 12.45 -17.81
N ARG A 145 -17.14 11.74 -18.61
CA ARG A 145 -17.80 10.51 -18.15
C ARG A 145 -16.79 9.43 -17.80
N PHE A 146 -15.68 9.36 -18.53
CA PHE A 146 -14.58 8.45 -18.21
C PHE A 146 -13.98 8.77 -16.83
N SER A 147 -13.63 10.04 -16.61
CA SER A 147 -13.10 10.56 -15.34
C SER A 147 -14.02 10.27 -14.16
N GLU A 148 -15.32 10.56 -14.32
CA GLU A 148 -16.34 10.33 -13.29
C GLU A 148 -16.48 8.84 -12.96
N THR A 149 -16.49 7.96 -13.97
CA THR A 149 -16.63 6.51 -13.76
C THR A 149 -15.39 5.92 -13.07
N LEU A 150 -14.19 6.38 -13.45
CA LEU A 150 -12.94 5.98 -12.79
C LEU A 150 -12.93 6.41 -11.33
N THR A 151 -13.30 7.67 -11.07
CA THR A 151 -13.36 8.23 -9.72
C THR A 151 -14.37 7.47 -8.86
N ASP A 152 -15.56 7.18 -9.39
CA ASP A 152 -16.60 6.44 -8.68
C ASP A 152 -16.13 5.03 -8.27
N VAL A 153 -15.48 4.29 -9.16
CA VAL A 153 -14.99 2.94 -8.84
C VAL A 153 -13.84 2.99 -7.84
N LEU A 154 -12.84 3.86 -8.07
CA LEU A 154 -11.61 3.89 -7.27
C LEU A 154 -11.79 4.55 -5.89
N SER A 155 -12.85 5.35 -5.68
CA SER A 155 -13.12 5.98 -4.39
C SER A 155 -13.87 5.08 -3.39
N ARG A 156 -14.32 3.89 -3.81
CA ARG A 156 -15.08 2.96 -2.93
C ARG A 156 -14.22 2.31 -1.85
N HIS A 157 -12.94 2.10 -2.15
CA HIS A 157 -11.98 1.47 -1.23
C HIS A 157 -10.67 2.27 -1.20
N PRO A 158 -9.96 2.30 -0.08
CA PRO A 158 -8.65 2.92 -0.03
C PRO A 158 -7.63 2.13 -0.86
N LEU A 159 -6.59 2.79 -1.37
CA LEU A 159 -5.48 2.15 -2.09
C LEU A 159 -4.63 1.25 -1.18
N ILE A 160 -4.56 1.60 0.10
CA ILE A 160 -3.86 0.86 1.15
C ILE A 160 -4.82 0.74 2.32
N PRO A 161 -5.04 -0.46 2.87
CA PRO A 161 -5.97 -0.62 3.97
C PRO A 161 -5.43 0.15 5.18
N LYS A 162 -6.33 0.65 6.02
CA LYS A 162 -5.89 1.22 7.29
C LYS A 162 -5.17 0.13 8.09
N PRO A 163 -4.00 0.42 8.70
CA PRO A 163 -3.34 -0.55 9.54
C PRO A 163 -4.32 -1.00 10.63
N VAL A 164 -4.62 -2.31 10.65
CA VAL A 164 -5.40 -2.90 11.74
C VAL A 164 -4.53 -2.79 12.97
N LYS A 165 -5.01 -2.04 13.97
CA LYS A 165 -4.28 -1.89 15.23
C LYS A 165 -4.19 -3.27 15.89
N ASP A 166 -2.99 -3.84 15.85
CA ASP A 166 -2.65 -5.11 16.46
C ASP A 166 -1.55 -4.87 17.51
N PRO A 167 -1.93 -4.54 18.76
CA PRO A 167 -0.96 -4.22 19.81
C PRO A 167 0.01 -5.37 20.12
N GLU A 168 -0.36 -6.61 19.79
CA GLU A 168 0.52 -7.77 19.94
C GLU A 168 1.57 -7.80 18.83
N TRP A 169 1.16 -7.51 17.59
CA TRP A 169 2.09 -7.35 16.47
C TRP A 169 3.03 -6.15 16.64
N ASP A 170 2.53 -5.02 17.14
CA ASP A 170 3.35 -3.83 17.44
C ASP A 170 4.46 -4.17 18.45
N LYS A 171 4.14 -4.95 19.50
CA LYS A 171 5.13 -5.42 20.47
C LYS A 171 6.17 -6.35 19.85
N ILE A 172 5.75 -7.26 18.97
CA ILE A 172 6.66 -8.14 18.23
C ILE A 172 7.63 -7.32 17.38
N GLN A 173 7.15 -6.30 16.67
CA GLN A 173 8.00 -5.41 15.88
C GLN A 173 8.94 -4.57 16.77
N ALA A 174 8.50 -4.12 17.94
CA ALA A 174 9.36 -3.40 18.88
C ALA A 174 10.55 -4.25 19.36
N HIS A 175 10.33 -5.51 19.76
CA HIS A 175 11.42 -6.42 20.13
C HIS A 175 12.37 -6.70 18.95
N LYS A 176 11.83 -6.82 17.73
CA LYS A 176 12.64 -6.94 16.50
C LYS A 176 13.52 -5.72 16.25
N ALA A 177 12.94 -4.51 16.39
CA ALA A 177 13.67 -3.25 16.24
C ALA A 177 14.75 -3.09 17.32
N ASN A 178 14.46 -3.44 18.57
CA ASN A 178 15.43 -3.42 19.66
C ASN A 178 16.61 -4.37 19.39
N MET A 179 16.34 -5.59 18.91
CA MET A 179 17.40 -6.52 18.49
C MET A 179 18.29 -5.93 17.39
N GLN A 180 17.69 -5.27 16.39
CA GLN A 180 18.42 -4.60 15.31
C GLN A 180 19.27 -3.43 15.85
N ALA A 181 18.74 -2.64 16.79
CA ALA A 181 19.47 -1.54 17.43
C ALA A 181 20.69 -2.05 18.23
N ILE A 182 20.52 -3.12 19.03
CA ILE A 182 21.62 -3.73 19.80
C ILE A 182 22.71 -4.29 18.88
N GLN A 183 22.31 -4.90 17.76
CA GLN A 183 23.23 -5.36 16.72
C GLN A 183 23.97 -4.20 16.06
N ALA A 184 23.31 -3.07 15.84
CA ALA A 184 23.90 -1.84 15.34
C ALA A 184 24.76 -1.08 16.38
N GLY A 185 24.77 -1.54 17.64
CA GLY A 185 25.56 -0.95 18.72
C GLY A 185 24.91 0.24 19.43
N LYS A 186 23.57 0.34 19.36
CA LYS A 186 22.75 1.36 20.03
C LYS A 186 22.08 0.83 21.28
#